data_AF-A0A4R6WFY8-F1
#
_entry.id   AF-A0A4R6WFY8-F1
#
_cell.length_a   1.000
_cell.length_b   1.000
_cell.length_c   1.000
_cell.angle_alpha   90.00
_cell.angle_beta   90.00
_cell.angle_gamma   90.00
#
_symmetry.space_group_name_H-M   'P 1'
#
loop_
_entity.id
_entity.type
_entity.pdbx_description
1 polymer ?
#
loop_
_entity_poly.entity_id
_entity_poly.type
_entity_poly.pdbx_seq_one_letter_code
_entity_poly.pdbx_strand_id
1 'polypeptide(L)'
;MGENTEKTRYSDAELLEFKAIIMDKLRIAKEELLALTKTLSGGNANGTDDTAGTYKTLEDGSATLEKEQTNQLAARQKKFIDNLEAALVRIENKTYGVCRETGKLIQKERLKAVPHTTLSIEAKNKQY
;
A
#
# COMPACT_ATOMS: atom_id res chain seq x y z
N MET A 1 -34.51 0.98 -24.10
CA MET A 1 -34.57 0.77 -22.64
C MET A 1 -33.25 0.14 -22.22
N GLY A 2 -32.32 0.92 -21.68
CA GLY A 2 -31.08 0.38 -21.11
C GLY A 2 -31.34 0.05 -19.65
N GLU A 3 -31.52 -1.22 -19.34
CA GLU A 3 -31.63 -1.72 -17.97
C GLU A 3 -30.33 -1.39 -17.23
N ASN A 4 -30.33 -0.25 -16.56
CA ASN A 4 -29.29 0.17 -15.65
C ASN A 4 -29.46 -0.66 -14.37
N THR A 5 -29.23 -1.98 -14.45
CA THR A 5 -29.18 -2.83 -13.27
C THR A 5 -28.13 -2.21 -12.37
N GLU A 6 -28.56 -1.59 -11.28
CA GLU A 6 -27.70 -1.00 -10.26
C GLU A 6 -26.93 -2.15 -9.62
N LYS A 7 -25.85 -2.59 -10.29
CA LYS A 7 -24.98 -3.64 -9.80
C LYS A 7 -24.33 -3.08 -8.54
N THR A 8 -24.86 -3.47 -7.39
CA THR A 8 -24.36 -3.08 -6.08
C THR A 8 -23.14 -3.90 -5.66
N ARG A 9 -22.76 -4.93 -6.44
CA ARG A 9 -21.59 -5.77 -6.18
C ARG A 9 -20.98 -6.35 -7.47
N TYR A 10 -19.71 -6.71 -7.38
CA TYR A 10 -18.98 -7.49 -8.40
C TYR A 10 -19.36 -8.98 -8.34
N SER A 11 -19.22 -9.68 -9.48
CA SER A 11 -19.44 -11.12 -9.54
C SER A 11 -18.27 -11.89 -8.90
N ASP A 12 -18.53 -13.11 -8.42
CA ASP A 12 -17.50 -13.95 -7.80
C ASP A 12 -16.27 -14.18 -8.70
N ALA A 13 -16.47 -14.29 -10.02
CA ALA A 13 -15.39 -14.39 -10.99
C ALA A 13 -14.49 -13.14 -11.03
N GLU A 14 -15.09 -11.94 -11.03
CA GLU A 14 -14.36 -10.67 -11.04
C GLU A 14 -13.60 -10.49 -9.71
N LEU A 15 -14.25 -10.84 -8.59
CA LEU A 15 -13.66 -10.85 -7.26
C LEU A 15 -12.41 -11.74 -7.17
N LEU A 16 -12.44 -12.90 -7.83
CA LEU A 16 -11.31 -13.82 -7.92
C LEU A 16 -10.13 -13.23 -8.71
N GLU A 17 -10.42 -12.53 -9.80
CA GLU A 17 -9.40 -11.80 -10.59
C GLU A 17 -8.73 -10.73 -9.73
N PHE A 18 -9.51 -9.94 -9.00
CA PHE A 18 -8.98 -8.94 -8.06
C PHE A 18 -8.19 -9.58 -6.91
N LYS A 19 -8.65 -10.71 -6.37
CA LYS A 19 -7.96 -11.45 -5.31
C LYS A 19 -6.55 -11.84 -5.72
N ALA A 20 -6.40 -12.38 -6.93
CA ALA A 20 -5.10 -12.79 -7.46
C ALA A 20 -4.15 -11.59 -7.60
N ILE A 21 -4.64 -10.46 -8.13
CA ILE A 21 -3.85 -9.22 -8.27
C ILE A 21 -3.42 -8.68 -6.91
N ILE A 22 -4.32 -8.71 -5.91
CA ILE A 22 -4.03 -8.24 -4.56
C ILE A 22 -3.01 -9.15 -3.87
N MET A 23 -3.14 -10.47 -4.01
CA MET A 23 -2.16 -11.42 -3.45
C MET A 23 -0.76 -11.20 -4.01
N ASP A 24 -0.63 -11.00 -5.33
CA ASP A 24 0.67 -10.76 -5.94
C ASP A 24 1.27 -9.42 -5.46
N LYS A 25 0.48 -8.34 -5.44
CA LYS A 25 0.91 -7.05 -4.88
C LYS A 25 1.27 -7.14 -3.40
N LEU A 26 0.54 -7.94 -2.61
CA LEU A 26 0.81 -8.12 -1.19
C LEU A 26 2.15 -8.82 -0.98
N ARG A 27 2.47 -9.82 -1.80
CA ARG A 27 3.77 -10.49 -1.78
C ARG A 27 4.89 -9.50 -2.05
N ILE A 28 4.81 -8.76 -3.16
CA ILE A 28 5.79 -7.72 -3.52
C ILE A 28 5.92 -6.68 -2.40
N ALA A 29 4.79 -6.23 -1.85
CA ALA A 29 4.79 -5.23 -0.81
C ALA A 29 5.45 -5.69 0.49
N LYS A 30 5.27 -6.96 0.87
CA LYS A 30 5.94 -7.60 2.02
C LYS A 30 7.44 -7.74 1.77
N GLU A 31 7.87 -8.10 0.56
CA GLU A 31 9.28 -8.15 0.16
C GLU A 31 9.94 -6.75 0.27
N GLU A 32 9.29 -5.71 -0.25
CA GLU A 32 9.78 -4.32 -0.15
C GLU A 32 9.86 -3.83 1.30
N LEU A 33 8.85 -4.10 2.12
CA LEU A 33 8.87 -3.76 3.55
C LEU A 33 10.06 -4.42 4.24
N LEU A 34 10.31 -5.70 3.94
CA LEU A 34 11.41 -6.45 4.54
C LEU A 34 12.76 -5.87 4.10
N ALA A 35 12.90 -5.48 2.84
CA ALA A 35 14.08 -4.77 2.35
C ALA A 35 14.30 -3.43 3.08
N LEU A 36 13.26 -2.59 3.20
CA LEU A 36 13.32 -1.32 3.93
C LEU A 36 13.70 -1.53 5.41
N THR A 37 13.08 -2.52 6.06
CA THR A 37 13.37 -2.87 7.45
C THR A 37 14.80 -3.37 7.61
N LYS A 38 15.30 -4.18 6.67
CA LYS A 38 16.69 -4.64 6.66
C LYS A 38 17.67 -3.49 6.50
N THR A 39 17.37 -2.48 5.68
CA THR A 39 18.18 -1.26 5.56
C THR A 39 18.19 -0.48 6.87
N LEU A 40 17.04 -0.36 7.54
CA LEU A 40 16.91 0.31 8.85
C LEU A 40 17.68 -0.41 9.97
N SER A 41 17.53 -1.74 10.06
CA SER A 41 18.21 -2.56 11.07
C SER A 41 19.68 -2.84 10.74
N GLY A 42 20.05 -2.81 9.46
CA GLY A 42 21.40 -3.06 8.94
C GLY A 42 22.28 -1.81 8.85
N GLY A 43 21.78 -0.63 9.25
CA GLY A 43 22.48 0.66 9.23
C GLY A 43 23.73 0.78 10.13
N ASN A 44 24.31 -0.34 10.54
CA ASN A 44 25.58 -0.44 11.28
C ASN A 44 26.46 -1.63 10.86
N ALA A 45 26.14 -2.33 9.76
CA ALA A 45 26.90 -3.49 9.29
C ALA A 45 27.82 -3.20 8.10
N ASN A 46 27.96 -1.95 7.65
CA ASN A 46 29.06 -1.56 6.78
C ASN A 46 30.23 -1.12 7.66
N GLY A 47 31.01 -2.10 8.12
CA GLY A 47 32.33 -1.87 8.66
C GLY A 47 33.22 -1.28 7.57
N THR A 48 33.35 0.04 7.56
CA THR A 48 34.58 0.71 7.14
C THR A 48 35.17 1.34 8.39
N ASP A 49 35.64 0.43 9.25
CA ASP A 49 36.76 0.68 10.16
C ASP A 49 37.98 0.84 9.26
N ASP A 50 38.25 2.06 8.79
CA ASP A 50 39.57 2.54 8.35
C ASP A 50 39.40 3.89 7.63
N THR A 51 39.44 4.99 8.38
CA THR A 51 40.14 6.25 8.06
C THR A 51 39.73 7.36 9.04
N ALA A 52 40.55 7.51 10.08
CA ALA A 52 40.95 8.77 10.71
C ALA A 52 39.92 9.93 10.86
N GLY A 53 39.23 9.95 12.00
CA GLY A 53 39.51 10.99 13.01
C GLY A 53 39.09 12.46 12.83
N THR A 54 38.39 12.94 11.79
CA THR A 54 38.10 14.41 11.73
C THR A 54 36.78 14.90 11.10
N TYR A 55 35.75 14.06 10.93
CA TYR A 55 34.46 14.53 10.39
C TYR A 55 33.24 13.85 11.04
N LYS A 56 33.16 13.85 12.38
CA LYS A 56 32.07 13.16 13.11
C LYS A 56 30.81 13.99 13.35
N THR A 57 30.74 15.25 12.92
CA THR A 57 29.65 16.18 13.35
C THR A 57 28.73 16.71 12.26
N LEU A 58 29.07 16.58 10.97
CA LEU A 58 28.17 16.98 9.86
C LEU A 58 27.45 15.79 9.20
N GLU A 59 28.03 14.59 9.19
CA GLU A 59 27.38 13.39 8.60
C GLU A 59 26.27 12.81 9.48
N ASP A 60 26.28 13.07 10.79
CA ASP A 60 25.32 12.51 11.75
C ASP A 60 23.88 13.01 11.53
N GLY A 61 23.73 14.26 11.07
CA GLY A 61 22.44 14.86 10.71
C GLY A 61 21.82 14.22 9.45
N SER A 62 22.65 13.93 8.44
CA SER A 62 22.21 13.31 7.18
C SER A 62 21.79 11.85 7.41
N ALA A 63 22.59 11.08 8.14
CA ALA A 63 22.29 9.68 8.46
C ALA A 63 21.00 9.53 9.29
N THR A 64 20.73 10.49 10.19
CA THR A 64 19.49 10.53 10.97
C THR A 64 18.27 10.83 10.09
N LEU A 65 18.39 11.80 9.17
CA LEU A 65 17.32 12.14 8.22
C LEU A 65 17.00 10.96 7.28
N GLU A 66 18.01 10.28 6.75
CA GLU A 66 17.82 9.10 5.88
C GLU A 66 17.12 7.95 6.59
N LYS A 67 17.47 7.69 7.86
CA LYS A 67 16.78 6.71 8.70
C LYS A 67 15.33 7.11 8.98
N GLU A 68 15.06 8.40 9.23
CA GLU A 68 13.70 8.89 9.42
C GLU A 68 12.85 8.75 8.15
N GLN A 69 13.39 9.17 7.00
CA GLN A 69 12.71 9.01 5.71
C GLN A 69 12.42 7.54 5.40
N THR A 70 13.39 6.65 5.62
CA THR A 70 13.22 5.21 5.42
C THR A 70 12.18 4.62 6.37
N ASN A 71 12.14 5.07 7.64
CA ASN A 71 11.09 4.69 8.59
C ASN A 71 9.71 5.14 8.12
N GLN A 72 9.58 6.38 7.63
CA GLN A 72 8.32 6.89 7.08
C GLN A 72 7.87 6.07 5.85
N LEU A 73 8.80 5.71 4.96
CA LEU A 73 8.53 4.84 3.81
C LEU A 73 8.08 3.45 4.27
N ALA A 74 8.77 2.83 5.22
CA ALA A 74 8.39 1.54 5.79
C ALA A 74 7.01 1.59 6.46
N ALA A 75 6.70 2.66 7.19
CA ALA A 75 5.40 2.85 7.81
C ALA A 75 4.27 2.97 6.77
N ARG A 76 4.50 3.69 5.66
CA ARG A 76 3.57 3.76 4.53
C ARG A 76 3.38 2.40 3.87
N GLN A 77 4.47 1.66 3.67
CA GLN A 77 4.43 0.32 3.09
C GLN A 77 3.66 -0.67 3.98
N LYS A 78 3.86 -0.61 5.29
CA LYS A 78 3.10 -1.40 6.27
C LYS A 78 1.60 -1.11 6.19
N LYS A 79 1.22 0.17 6.14
CA LYS A 79 -0.17 0.58 5.92
C LYS A 79 -0.70 0.06 4.59
N PHE A 80 0.10 0.06 3.53
CA PHE A 80 -0.32 -0.47 2.23
C PHE A 80 -0.62 -1.98 2.30
N ILE A 81 0.22 -2.76 2.97
CA ILE A 81 -0.01 -4.20 3.22
C ILE A 81 -1.33 -4.41 4.00
N ASP A 82 -1.53 -3.66 5.08
CA ASP A 82 -2.75 -3.75 5.90
C ASP A 82 -4.01 -3.44 5.07
N ASN A 83 -3.94 -2.43 4.19
CA ASN A 83 -5.04 -2.13 3.28
C ASN A 83 -5.28 -3.23 2.23
N LEU A 84 -4.24 -3.92 1.75
CA LEU A 84 -4.38 -5.06 0.84
C LEU A 84 -5.02 -6.27 1.56
N GLU A 85 -4.62 -6.54 2.80
CA GLU A 85 -5.24 -7.59 3.62
C GLU A 85 -6.71 -7.28 3.92
N ALA A 86 -7.02 -6.02 4.26
CA ALA A 86 -8.40 -5.57 4.41
C ALA A 86 -9.21 -5.67 3.10
N ALA A 87 -8.58 -5.46 1.94
CA ALA A 87 -9.22 -5.65 0.64
C ALA A 87 -9.55 -7.13 0.37
N LEU A 88 -8.65 -8.06 0.71
CA LEU A 88 -8.91 -9.50 0.62
C LEU A 88 -10.11 -9.92 1.47
N VAL A 89 -10.20 -9.44 2.71
CA VAL A 89 -11.34 -9.72 3.60
C VAL A 89 -12.65 -9.21 2.98
N ARG A 90 -12.64 -8.04 2.33
CA ARG A 90 -13.84 -7.51 1.64
C ARG A 90 -14.24 -8.33 0.43
N ILE A 91 -13.28 -8.90 -0.28
CA ILE A 91 -13.52 -9.82 -1.40
C ILE A 91 -14.23 -11.07 -0.87
N GLU A 92 -13.76 -11.65 0.23
CA GLU A 92 -14.41 -12.80 0.87
C GLU A 92 -15.83 -12.47 1.36
N ASN A 93 -16.03 -11.27 1.89
CA ASN A 93 -17.35 -10.78 2.30
C ASN A 93 -18.23 -10.32 1.12
N LYS A 94 -17.75 -10.40 -0.13
CA LYS A 94 -18.46 -9.94 -1.34
C LYS A 94 -18.88 -8.46 -1.30
N THR A 95 -18.15 -7.65 -0.53
CA THR A 95 -18.34 -6.19 -0.38
C THR A 95 -17.25 -5.38 -1.06
N TYR A 96 -16.31 -6.05 -1.73
CA TYR A 96 -15.24 -5.40 -2.47
C TYR A 96 -15.77 -4.61 -3.67
N GLY A 97 -15.17 -3.44 -3.91
CA GLY A 97 -15.60 -2.54 -4.98
C GLY A 97 -16.91 -1.79 -4.70
N VAL A 98 -17.42 -1.83 -3.47
CA VAL A 98 -18.53 -1.00 -3.01
C VAL A 98 -17.98 0.17 -2.19
N CYS A 99 -18.36 1.39 -2.54
CA CYS A 99 -17.98 2.58 -1.80
C CYS A 99 -18.62 2.56 -0.41
N ARG A 100 -17.82 2.64 0.66
CA ARG A 100 -18.35 2.63 2.04
C ARG A 100 -19.18 3.88 2.37
N GLU A 101 -18.94 4.98 1.65
CA GLU A 101 -19.58 6.26 1.92
C GLU A 101 -20.88 6.44 1.11
N THR A 102 -20.85 6.06 -0.17
CA THR A 102 -21.98 6.25 -1.08
C THR A 102 -22.78 4.98 -1.36
N GLY A 103 -22.28 3.80 -0.99
CA GLY A 103 -22.88 2.51 -1.33
C GLY A 103 -22.84 2.16 -2.82
N LYS A 104 -22.23 3.01 -3.66
CA LYS A 104 -22.15 2.83 -5.12
C LYS A 104 -20.98 1.92 -5.51
N LEU A 105 -21.11 1.24 -6.65
CA LEU A 105 -20.04 0.44 -7.23
C LEU A 105 -18.89 1.34 -7.72
N ILE A 106 -17.66 1.05 -7.27
CA ILE A 106 -16.43 1.69 -7.73
C ILE A 106 -16.08 1.11 -9.10
N GLN A 107 -15.72 1.92 -10.08
CA GLN A 107 -15.36 1.44 -11.43
C GLN A 107 -14.20 0.43 -11.42
N LYS A 108 -14.31 -0.62 -12.24
CA LYS A 108 -13.32 -1.72 -12.34
C LYS A 108 -11.91 -1.23 -12.70
N GLU A 109 -11.79 -0.26 -13.59
CA GLU A 109 -10.50 0.34 -13.99
C GLU A 109 -9.77 0.97 -12.80
N ARG A 110 -10.51 1.59 -11.88
CA ARG A 110 -9.94 2.18 -10.67
C ARG A 110 -9.41 1.11 -9.73
N LEU A 111 -10.17 0.02 -9.55
CA LEU A 111 -9.77 -1.11 -8.70
C LEU A 111 -8.55 -1.83 -9.29
N LYS A 112 -8.44 -1.92 -10.63
CA LYS A 112 -7.22 -2.43 -11.29
C LYS A 112 -6.00 -1.54 -11.05
N ALA A 113 -6.16 -0.22 -11.13
CA ALA A 113 -5.06 0.72 -10.88
C ALA A 113 -4.66 0.79 -9.40
N VAL A 114 -5.64 0.83 -8.48
CA VAL A 114 -5.44 1.03 -7.05
C VAL A 114 -6.31 0.04 -6.26
N PRO A 115 -5.90 -1.24 -6.13
CA PRO A 115 -6.75 -2.28 -5.58
C PRO A 115 -6.99 -2.17 -4.07
N HIS A 116 -6.20 -1.35 -3.39
CA HIS A 116 -6.38 -1.01 -1.97
C HIS A 116 -7.31 0.19 -1.76
N THR A 117 -7.77 0.86 -2.83
CA THR A 117 -8.60 2.07 -2.69
C THR A 117 -9.99 1.68 -2.20
N THR A 118 -10.35 2.22 -1.04
CA THR A 118 -11.65 1.98 -0.40
C THR A 118 -12.67 3.07 -0.71
N LEU A 119 -12.22 4.14 -1.41
CA LEU A 119 -12.97 5.37 -1.67
C LEU A 119 -13.15 5.58 -3.18
N SER A 120 -14.39 5.84 -3.59
CA SER A 120 -14.71 6.29 -4.95
C SER A 120 -14.01 7.61 -5.30
N ILE A 121 -13.92 7.91 -6.60
CA ILE A 121 -13.36 9.19 -7.09
C ILE A 121 -14.12 10.36 -6.45
N GLU A 122 -15.45 10.27 -6.33
CA GLU A 122 -16.30 11.26 -5.65
C GLU A 122 -15.86 11.53 -4.20
N ALA A 123 -15.56 10.50 -3.41
CA ALA A 123 -15.15 10.65 -2.00
C ALA A 123 -13.72 11.19 -1.87
N LYS A 124 -12.81 10.77 -2.77
CA LYS A 124 -11.45 11.33 -2.81
C LYS A 124 -11.43 12.81 -3.23
N ASN A 125 -12.33 13.22 -4.12
CA ASN A 125 -12.45 14.61 -4.58
C ASN A 125 -13.05 15.55 -3.53
N LYS A 126 -13.69 14.99 -2.49
CA LYS A 126 -14.28 15.75 -1.38
C LYS A 126 -13.31 15.97 -0.21
N GLN A 127 -12.14 15.33 -0.27
CA GLN A 127 -11.11 15.37 0.75
C GLN A 127 -9.98 16.37 0.39
N TYR A 128 -10.17 17.17 -0.66
CA TYR A 128 -9.28 18.21 -1.14
C TYR A 128 -10.00 19.55 -1.21
#